data_AF-A0A9D3LZT6-F1
#
_entry.id   AF-A0A9D3LZT6-F1
#
_cell.length_a   1.000
_cell.length_b   1.000
_cell.length_c   1.000
_cell.angle_alpha   90.00
_cell.angle_beta   90.00
_cell.angle_gamma   90.00
#
_symmetry.space_group_name_H-M   'P 1'
#
loop_
_entity.id
_entity.type
_entity.pdbx_description
1 polymer ?
#
loop_
_entity_poly.entity_id
_entity_poly.type
_entity_poly.pdbx_seq_one_letter_code
_entity_poly.pdbx_strand_id
1 'polypeptide(L)' 'PGPRKYGCQLTLDPNTAYRGLSLSEGNRRVTDTPGRWEPYPDHPERFEGWPQVVCRESVWRCYWEAEFSVSE' A
#
# COMPACT_ATOMS: atom_id res chain seq x y z
N PRO A 1 12.33 -6.44 -25.69
CA PRO A 1 11.56 -5.61 -24.73
C PRO A 1 11.39 -6.32 -23.38
N GLY A 2 11.94 -5.74 -22.31
CA GLY A 2 11.88 -6.28 -20.96
C GLY A 2 10.48 -6.20 -20.31
N PRO A 3 10.32 -6.64 -19.04
CA PRO A 3 9.04 -6.67 -18.34
C PRO A 3 8.37 -5.29 -18.24
N ARG A 4 9.15 -4.21 -18.34
CA ARG A 4 8.70 -2.81 -18.39
C ARG A 4 7.64 -2.50 -19.46
N LYS A 5 7.52 -3.31 -20.52
CA LYS A 5 6.41 -3.17 -21.50
C LYS A 5 5.01 -3.37 -20.88
N TYR A 6 4.93 -3.94 -19.68
CA TYR A 6 3.70 -4.14 -18.92
C TYR A 6 3.68 -3.26 -17.65
N GLY A 7 4.45 -2.18 -17.61
CA GLY A 7 4.53 -1.28 -16.46
C GLY A 7 3.17 -0.70 -16.11
N CYS A 8 2.82 -0.72 -14.83
CA CYS A 8 1.65 -0.01 -14.30
C CYS A 8 2.03 0.83 -13.09
N GLN A 9 1.21 1.83 -12.84
CA GLN A 9 1.24 2.58 -11.59
C GLN A 9 0.11 2.05 -10.70
N LEU A 10 0.47 1.59 -9.51
CA LEU A 10 -0.47 1.14 -8.51
C LEU A 10 -0.65 2.23 -7.46
N THR A 11 -1.88 2.37 -6.98
CA THR A 11 -2.23 3.30 -5.92
C THR A 11 -2.78 2.50 -4.75
N LEU A 12 -2.17 2.64 -3.58
CA LEU A 12 -2.62 1.93 -2.38
C LEU A 12 -3.97 2.45 -1.91
N ASP A 13 -4.81 1.54 -1.44
CA ASP A 13 -6.14 1.88 -0.97
C ASP A 13 -6.16 2.16 0.55
N PRO A 14 -6.34 3.42 0.98
CA PRO A 14 -6.46 3.77 2.40
C PRO A 14 -7.64 3.10 3.10
N ASN A 15 -8.65 2.61 2.37
CA ASN A 15 -9.77 1.88 2.95
C ASN A 15 -9.39 0.48 3.44
N THR A 16 -8.33 -0.10 2.86
CA THR A 16 -7.86 -1.45 3.22
C THR A 16 -6.69 -1.41 4.20
N ALA A 17 -5.92 -0.31 4.20
CA ALA A 17 -4.71 -0.17 4.98
C ALA A 17 -4.93 -0.50 6.47
N TYR A 18 -4.11 -1.41 6.98
CA TYR A 18 -3.99 -1.64 8.41
C TYR A 18 -3.63 -0.33 9.11
N ARG A 19 -4.29 -0.04 10.24
CA ARG A 19 -4.18 1.26 10.92
C ARG A 19 -2.76 1.56 11.43
N GLY A 20 -1.88 0.57 11.58
CA GLY A 20 -0.46 0.79 11.90
C GLY A 20 0.40 1.24 10.72
N LEU A 21 -0.14 1.26 9.50
CA LEU A 21 0.56 1.70 8.30
C LEU A 21 0.17 3.13 7.92
N SER A 22 1.16 3.96 7.63
CA SER A 22 0.97 5.29 7.06
C SER A 22 1.12 5.28 5.54
N LEU A 23 0.17 5.89 4.83
CA LEU A 23 0.23 6.09 3.39
C LEU A 23 0.63 7.53 3.05
N SER A 24 1.60 7.68 2.14
CA SER A 24 2.08 8.99 1.68
C SER A 24 2.41 8.98 0.19
N GLU A 25 2.90 10.12 -0.33
CA GLU A 25 3.30 10.30 -1.75
C GLU A 25 2.18 9.99 -2.76
N GLY A 26 0.95 10.37 -2.39
CA GLY A 26 -0.24 10.02 -3.17
C GLY A 26 -0.59 8.55 -3.08
N ASN A 27 -0.43 7.96 -1.89
CA ASN A 27 -0.65 6.54 -1.59
C ASN A 27 0.25 5.60 -2.41
N ARG A 28 1.51 5.99 -2.61
CA ARG A 28 2.53 5.17 -3.28
C ARG A 28 3.66 4.73 -2.37
N ARG A 29 3.69 5.27 -1.14
CA ARG A 29 4.62 4.86 -0.09
C ARG A 29 3.84 4.38 1.13
N VAL A 30 4.32 3.28 1.71
CA VAL A 30 3.90 2.75 3.01
C VAL A 30 5.04 2.94 3.99
N THR A 31 4.69 3.34 5.21
CA THR A 31 5.61 3.35 6.34
C THR A 31 4.94 2.64 7.51
N ASP A 32 5.62 1.67 8.11
CA ASP A 32 5.16 1.08 9.37
C ASP A 32 5.32 2.10 10.50
N THR A 33 4.30 2.24 11.33
CA THR A 33 4.30 3.19 12.45
C THR A 33 4.03 2.45 13.76
N PRO A 34 5.03 1.78 14.34
CA PRO A 34 4.86 0.98 15.55
C PRO A 34 4.25 1.79 16.69
N GLY A 35 3.18 1.28 17.29
CA GLY A 35 2.50 1.92 18.42
C GLY A 35 1.68 3.17 18.05
N ARG A 36 1.60 3.55 16.77
CA ARG A 36 0.73 4.62 16.28
C ARG A 36 -0.34 4.05 15.36
N TRP A 37 -1.56 4.54 15.54
CA TRP A 37 -2.70 4.18 14.72
C TRP A 37 -3.12 5.40 13.88
N GLU A 38 -3.08 5.25 12.56
CA GLU A 38 -3.57 6.26 11.64
C GLU A 38 -5.08 6.46 11.80
N PRO A 39 -5.58 7.70 11.68
CA PRO A 39 -6.98 8.05 11.91
C PRO A 39 -7.85 7.69 10.70
N TYR A 40 -7.66 6.49 10.14
CA TYR A 40 -8.49 6.02 9.04
C TYR A 40 -9.92 5.76 9.52
N PRO A 41 -10.96 6.13 8.73
CA PRO A 41 -12.34 5.78 9.02
C PRO A 41 -12.56 4.27 9.07
N ASP A 42 -13.54 3.82 9.83
CA ASP A 42 -13.95 2.41 9.79
C ASP A 42 -14.40 2.02 8.38
N HIS A 43 -13.95 0.85 7.93
CA HIS A 43 -14.27 0.32 6.61
C HIS A 43 -14.28 -1.22 6.66
N PRO A 44 -15.28 -1.89 6.07
CA PRO A 44 -15.39 -3.36 6.12
C PRO A 44 -14.23 -4.11 5.47
N GLU A 45 -13.51 -3.47 4.55
CA GLU A 45 -12.36 -4.06 3.85
C GLU A 45 -11.02 -3.81 4.57
N ARG A 46 -11.03 -3.14 5.73
CA ARG A 46 -9.81 -2.80 6.44
C ARG A 46 -9.17 -4.03 7.06
N PHE A 47 -7.87 -4.18 6.89
CA PHE A 47 -7.11 -5.18 7.63
C PHE A 47 -7.00 -4.76 9.10
N GLU A 48 -7.36 -5.67 10.02
CA GLU A 48 -7.30 -5.41 11.47
C GLU A 48 -6.25 -6.25 12.20
N GLY A 49 -5.78 -7.35 11.61
CA GLY A 49 -4.86 -8.29 12.28
C GLY A 49 -3.40 -8.18 11.85
N TRP A 50 -3.13 -7.84 10.59
CA TRP A 50 -1.77 -7.83 10.02
C TRP A 50 -1.47 -6.50 9.29
N PRO A 51 -0.20 -6.04 9.27
CA PRO A 51 0.20 -4.83 8.55
C PRO A 51 0.17 -5.02 7.03
N GLN A 52 -1.04 -4.96 6.46
CA GLN A 52 -1.30 -5.16 5.04
C GLN A 52 -2.09 -3.99 4.45
N VAL A 53 -1.93 -3.80 3.14
CA VAL A 53 -2.68 -2.85 2.31
C VAL A 53 -2.71 -3.41 0.89
N VAL A 54 -3.80 -3.19 0.16
CA VAL A 54 -3.91 -3.57 -1.26
C VAL A 54 -4.03 -2.34 -2.15
N CYS A 55 -3.74 -2.50 -3.44
CA CYS A 55 -3.96 -1.45 -4.43
C CYS A 55 -5.42 -1.34 -4.85
N ARG A 56 -5.82 -0.18 -5.35
CA ARG A 56 -7.18 0.08 -5.87
C ARG A 56 -7.42 -0.58 -7.23
N GLU A 57 -6.36 -0.75 -8.00
CA GLU A 57 -6.44 -1.24 -9.36
C GLU A 57 -6.66 -2.76 -9.39
N SER A 58 -7.61 -3.22 -10.21
CA SER A 58 -7.73 -4.63 -10.57
C SER A 58 -6.65 -5.00 -11.58
N VAL A 59 -5.68 -5.81 -11.15
CA VAL A 59 -4.51 -6.19 -11.97
C VAL A 59 -4.67 -7.58 -12.58
N TRP A 60 -4.29 -7.75 -13.85
CA TRP A 60 -4.19 -9.06 -14.49
C TRP A 60 -2.77 -9.33 -15.00
N ARG A 61 -2.25 -8.45 -15.86
CA ARG A 61 -0.87 -8.51 -16.36
C ARG A 61 -0.17 -7.19 -16.10
N CYS A 62 0.48 -7.11 -14.95
CA CYS A 62 1.13 -5.89 -14.49
C CYS A 62 2.57 -6.16 -14.06
N TYR A 63 3.47 -5.27 -14.46
CA TYR A 63 4.80 -5.15 -13.88
C TYR A 63 4.86 -3.87 -13.05
N TRP A 64 5.37 -3.99 -11.83
CA TRP A 64 5.61 -2.88 -10.92
C TRP A 64 6.95 -3.12 -10.21
N GLU A 65 7.58 -2.04 -9.78
CA GLU A 65 8.81 -2.03 -8.99
C GLU A 65 8.47 -1.34 -7.66
N ALA A 66 9.09 -1.76 -6.57
CA ALA A 66 9.03 -1.05 -5.29
C ALA A 66 10.41 -0.96 -4.68
N GLU A 67 10.64 0.17 -4.04
CA GLU A 67 11.82 0.40 -3.23
C GLU A 67 11.47 0.05 -1.79
N PHE A 68 12.37 -0.66 -1.12
CA PHE A 68 12.23 -1.02 0.27
C PHE A 68 13.44 -0.50 1.03
N SER A 69 13.17 0.26 2.08
CA SER A 69 14.17 0.73 3.04
C SER A 69 13.66 0.45 4.45
N VAL A 70 14.59 0.14 5.34
CA VAL A 70 14.34 0.06 6.78
C VAL A 70 14.88 1.35 7.37
N SER A 71 14.03 2.13 8.02
CA SER A 71 14.47 3.23 8.87
C SER A 71 14.98 2.66 10.19
N GLU A 72 16.22 2.99 10.56
CA GLU A 72 16.78 2.78 11.90
C GLU A 72 16.12 3.71 12.94
#